data_AF-A0A397W5A1-F1
#
_entry.id   AF-A0A397W5A1-F1
#
_cell.length_a   1.000
_cell.length_b   1.000
_cell.length_c   1.000
_cell.angle_alpha   90.00
_cell.angle_beta   90.00
_cell.angle_gamma   90.00
#
_symmetry.space_group_name_H-M   'P 1'
#
loop_
_entity.id
_entity.type
_entity.pdbx_description
1 polymer ?
#
loop_
_entity_poly.entity_id
_entity_poly.type
_entity_poly.pdbx_seq_one_letter_code
_entity_poly.pdbx_strand_id
1 'polypeptide(L)' 'MRKRKQPYIGLACTNCRKSHARCSGNPICERCVNRNLICEYKKSGRKRGPKSKKQSFETMIDLKDS' A
#
# COMPACT_ATOMS: atom_id res chain seq x y z
N MET A 1 -13.48 -14.95 21.69
CA MET A 1 -12.21 -15.18 20.94
C MET A 1 -11.60 -13.84 20.53
N ARG A 2 -10.64 -13.28 21.28
CA ARG A 2 -9.94 -12.02 20.88
C ARG A 2 -9.03 -12.33 19.69
N LYS A 3 -9.36 -11.86 18.49
CA LYS A 3 -8.44 -11.90 17.34
C LYS A 3 -7.20 -11.08 17.72
N ARG A 4 -6.04 -11.73 17.82
CA ARG A 4 -4.77 -11.04 18.12
C ARG A 4 -4.59 -9.91 17.10
N LYS A 5 -4.44 -8.67 17.57
CA LYS A 5 -4.02 -7.55 16.73
C LYS A 5 -2.59 -7.83 16.32
N GLN A 6 -2.45 -8.48 15.17
CA GLN A 6 -1.16 -8.76 14.57
C GLN A 6 -0.41 -7.44 14.31
N PRO A 7 0.92 -7.42 14.51
CA PRO A 7 1.71 -6.23 14.33
C PRO A 7 1.54 -5.69 12.92
N TYR A 8 1.36 -4.36 12.83
CA TYR A 8 1.32 -3.68 11.55
C TYR A 8 2.71 -3.72 10.93
N ILE A 9 2.86 -4.53 9.88
CA ILE A 9 4.10 -4.60 9.11
C ILE A 9 4.19 -3.41 8.15
N GLY A 10 5.25 -2.60 8.30
CA GLY A 10 5.48 -1.45 7.42
C GLY A 10 5.82 -1.83 5.97
N LEU A 11 6.25 -3.08 5.73
CA LEU A 11 6.67 -3.57 4.43
C LEU A 11 6.23 -5.03 4.24
N ALA A 12 5.38 -5.28 3.25
CA ALA A 12 5.08 -6.63 2.77
C ALA A 12 6.11 -7.06 1.71
N CYS A 13 6.40 -8.37 1.64
CA CYS A 13 7.26 -8.92 0.60
C CYS A 13 6.64 -8.77 -0.80
N THR A 14 7.45 -8.93 -1.85
CA THR A 14 7.05 -8.76 -3.26
C THR A 14 5.87 -9.67 -3.64
N ASN A 15 5.89 -10.94 -3.25
CA ASN A 15 4.84 -11.89 -3.55
C ASN A 15 3.51 -11.53 -2.88
N CYS A 16 3.54 -11.13 -1.61
CA CYS A 16 2.34 -10.70 -0.90
C CYS A 16 1.79 -9.38 -1.43
N ARG A 17 2.66 -8.44 -1.84
CA ARG A 17 2.26 -7.23 -2.56
C ARG A 17 1.57 -7.55 -3.88
N LYS A 18 2.19 -8.37 -4.73
CA LYS A 18 1.66 -8.73 -6.06
C LYS A 18 0.28 -9.40 -6.00
N SER A 19 0.05 -10.17 -4.95
CA SER A 19 -1.20 -10.92 -4.76
C SER A 19 -2.20 -10.25 -3.79
N HIS A 20 -1.89 -9.05 -3.30
CA HIS A 20 -2.66 -8.34 -2.27
C HIS A 20 -2.98 -9.20 -1.02
N ALA A 21 -2.11 -10.17 -0.72
CA ALA A 21 -2.27 -11.05 0.42
C ALA A 21 -1.62 -10.45 1.67
N ARG A 22 -2.12 -10.88 2.83
CA ARG A 22 -1.50 -10.58 4.12
C ARG A 22 -0.08 -11.15 4.17
N CYS A 23 0.89 -10.31 4.57
CA CYS A 23 2.26 -10.73 4.82
C CYS A 23 2.51 -10.81 6.34
N SER A 24 3.11 -11.90 6.83
CA SER A 24 3.43 -12.07 8.25
C SER A 24 4.70 -11.31 8.67
N GLY A 25 5.57 -10.95 7.73
CA GLY A 25 6.82 -10.26 8.02
C GLY A 25 8.00 -11.22 8.18
N ASN A 26 9.05 -10.74 8.85
CA ASN A 26 10.42 -11.27 8.84
C ASN A 26 10.59 -12.70 9.41
N PRO A 27 11.71 -13.38 9.08
CA PRO A 27 12.63 -13.09 7.97
C PRO A 27 12.09 -13.59 6.62
N ILE A 28 11.37 -14.71 6.63
CA ILE A 28 10.60 -15.26 5.50
C ILE A 28 9.16 -15.31 5.99
N CYS A 29 8.22 -14.74 5.23
CA CYS A 29 6.82 -14.76 5.67
C CYS A 29 6.23 -16.18 5.55
N GLU A 30 5.30 -16.53 6.44
CA GLU A 30 4.68 -17.87 6.54
C GLU A 30 4.12 -18.34 5.21
N ARG A 31 3.54 -17.42 4.43
CA ARG A 31 2.98 -17.72 3.11
C ARG A 31 4.06 -18.11 2.09
N CYS A 32 5.22 -17.46 2.14
CA CYS A 32 6.33 -17.82 1.27
C CYS A 32 6.96 -19.15 1.69
N VAL A 33 7.06 -19.44 3.00
CA VAL A 33 7.48 -20.77 3.50
C VAL A 33 6.52 -21.85 2.99
N ASN A 34 5.21 -21.70 3.23
CA ASN A 34 4.21 -22.71 2.89
C ASN A 34 4.06 -22.95 1.38
N ARG A 35 4.41 -21.97 0.56
CA ARG A 35 4.35 -22.06 -0.91
C ARG A 35 5.71 -22.31 -1.55
N ASN A 36 6.75 -22.46 -0.74
CA ASN A 36 8.13 -22.58 -1.18
C ASN A 36 8.55 -21.48 -2.19
N LEU A 37 8.19 -20.23 -1.89
CA LEU A 37 8.50 -19.06 -2.73
C LEU A 37 9.66 -18.27 -2.15
N ILE A 38 10.46 -17.67 -3.04
CA ILE A 38 11.49 -16.70 -2.66
C ILE A 38 10.81 -15.49 -2.00
N CYS A 39 11.13 -15.26 -0.72
CA CYS A 39 10.58 -14.14 0.04
C CYS A 39 11.49 -12.93 -0.03
N GLU A 40 11.20 -12.02 -0.96
CA GLU A 40 12.02 -10.83 -1.16
C GLU A 40 11.30 -9.56 -0.69
N TYR A 41 12.01 -8.70 0.03
CA TYR A 41 11.52 -7.41 0.50
C TYR A 41 12.19 -6.27 -0.27
N LYS A 42 11.57 -5.82 -1.37
CA LYS A 42 12.05 -4.66 -2.14
C LYS A 42 11.57 -3.35 -1.50
N LYS A 43 12.48 -2.47 -1.08
CA LYS A 43 12.15 -1.10 -0.65
C LYS A 43 11.73 -0.30 -1.89
N SER A 44 10.51 0.25 -1.90
CA SER A 44 10.12 1.22 -2.92
C SER A 44 10.52 2.61 -2.43
N GLY A 45 11.39 3.31 -3.15
CA GLY A 45 11.78 4.69 -2.82
C GLY A 45 10.62 5.70 -2.90
N ARG A 46 9.50 5.31 -3.53
CA ARG A 46 8.29 6.12 -3.63
C ARG A 46 7.45 5.97 -2.35
N LYS A 47 7.35 7.06 -1.59
CA LYS A 47 6.28 7.22 -0.58
C LYS A 47 4.96 7.51 -1.32
N ARG A 48 3.83 7.05 -0.78
CA ARG A 48 2.52 7.44 -1.30
C ARG A 48 2.39 8.95 -1.13
N GLY A 49 2.25 9.68 -2.23
CA GLY A 49 1.95 11.11 -2.18
C GLY A 49 0.53 11.36 -1.66
N PRO A 50 0.24 12.58 -1.20
CA PRO A 50 -1.14 13.02 -1.01
C PRO A 50 -1.93 12.77 -2.31
N LYS A 51 -3.19 12.33 -2.21
CA LYS A 51 -4.07 12.30 -3.39
C LYS A 51 -4.17 13.74 -3.91
N SER A 52 -3.76 14.00 -5.15
CA SER A 52 -3.96 15.32 -5.75
C SER A 52 -5.45 15.63 -5.76
N LYS A 53 -5.84 16.80 -5.23
CA LYS A 53 -7.19 17.31 -5.43
C LYS A 53 -7.29 17.62 -6.92
N LYS A 54 -8.15 16.91 -7.66
CA LYS A 54 -8.49 17.29 -9.03
C LYS A 54 -9.04 18.70 -8.95
N GLN A 55 -8.33 19.70 -9.50
CA GLN A 55 -8.91 21.02 -9.70
C GLN A 55 -9.97 20.84 -10.78
N SER A 56 -11.24 20.75 -10.38
CA SER A 56 -12.37 20.89 -11.29
C SER A 56 -12.33 22.32 -11.82
N PHE A 57 -12.15 22.47 -13.13
CA PHE A 57 -11.96 23.73 -13.85
C PHE A 57 -13.23 24.63 -13.90
N GLU A 58 -14.25 24.34 -13.08
CA GLU A 58 -15.63 24.84 -13.21
C GLU A 58 -15.88 26.22 -12.58
N THR A 59 -14.93 26.85 -11.89
CA THR A 59 -15.23 28.02 -11.02
C THR A 59 -14.66 29.37 -11.46
N MET A 60 -14.36 29.58 -12.75
CA MET A 60 -13.80 30.86 -13.26
C MET A 60 -14.71 31.66 -14.21
N ILE A 61 -16.01 31.38 -14.33
CA ILE A 61 -16.92 32.19 -15.15
C ILE A 61 -17.97 32.87 -14.25
N ASP A 62 -17.61 33.86 -13.43
CA ASP A 62 -18.63 34.67 -12.69
C ASP A 62 -18.15 36.06 -12.20
N LEU A 63 -17.03 36.61 -12.69
CA LEU A 63 -16.51 37.91 -12.20
C LEU A 63 -16.18 38.93 -13.29
N LYS A 64 -16.80 38.85 -14.47
CA LYS A 64 -16.49 39.77 -15.58
C LYS A 64 -17.65 40.53 -16.21
N ASP A 65 -18.80 40.62 -15.53
CA ASP A 65 -19.94 41.44 -15.99
C ASP A 65 -20.68 42.16 -14.84
N SER A 66 -20.04 43.15 -14.19
CA SER A 66 -20.72 44.24 -13.47
C SER A 66 -19.87 45.49 -13.42
#